data_AF-A0A0X3WB69-F1
#
_entry.id   AF-A0A0X3WB69-F1
#
_cell.length_a   1.000
_cell.length_b   1.000
_cell.length_c   1.000
_cell.angle_alpha   90.00
_cell.angle_beta   90.00
_cell.angle_gamma   90.00
#
_symmetry.space_group_name_H-M   'P 1'
#
loop_
_entity.id
_entity.type
_entity.pdbx_description
1 polymer ?
#
loop_
_entity_poly.entity_id
_entity_poly.type
_entity_poly.pdbx_seq_one_letter_code
_entity_poly.pdbx_strand_id
1 'polypeptide(L)'
;MSEEKGGGKPQLTRQGSLRRTSLLDAAETVLIAKGNADASLRAIAGEAGVRVGHLQHYFPTRADLIKAVLERALDRSLERLAETTGLQMDSADPSVIEVPEGGRADPAEVVAVVLAEQEDPQLVRLYVEVWALAARDDEIAEVVRAFYRKYVAHVEAFVQQGRPEWSAEFCRARAETFVALVEGAALMRSGIAGSRSGAMDTQLAQQAVQLLRD
;
A
#
# COMPACT_ATOMS: atom_id res chain seq x y z
N MET A 1 -27.29 -9.63 34.73
CA MET A 1 -26.44 -8.65 34.02
C MET A 1 -25.43 -9.47 33.24
N SER A 2 -25.54 -9.39 31.92
CA SER A 2 -24.91 -10.28 30.95
C SER A 2 -23.44 -9.94 30.76
N GLU A 3 -22.59 -10.98 30.72
CA GLU A 3 -21.20 -10.91 30.29
C GLU A 3 -21.14 -10.80 28.75
N GLU A 4 -20.58 -9.71 28.23
CA GLU A 4 -20.22 -9.57 26.82
C GLU A 4 -18.92 -10.35 26.55
N LYS A 5 -19.02 -11.42 25.75
CA LYS A 5 -17.86 -12.11 25.17
C LYS A 5 -17.32 -11.29 24.01
N GLY A 6 -16.13 -10.72 24.18
CA GLY A 6 -15.33 -10.13 23.11
C GLY A 6 -14.97 -11.17 22.04
N GLY A 7 -15.51 -11.00 20.84
CA GLY A 7 -15.18 -11.78 19.65
C GLY A 7 -13.86 -11.33 19.03
N GLY A 8 -12.74 -11.72 19.63
CA GLY A 8 -11.42 -11.62 18.97
C GLY A 8 -11.34 -12.62 17.82
N LYS A 9 -10.96 -12.16 16.61
CA LYS A 9 -10.71 -13.05 15.47
C LYS A 9 -9.66 -14.11 15.88
N PRO A 10 -9.88 -15.42 15.59
CA PRO A 10 -8.95 -16.46 15.99
C PRO A 10 -7.57 -16.23 15.34
N GLN A 11 -6.53 -16.12 16.17
CA GLN A 11 -5.16 -15.92 15.72
C GLN A 11 -4.63 -17.23 15.12
N LEU A 12 -4.24 -17.20 13.84
CA LEU A 12 -3.76 -18.37 13.12
C LEU A 12 -2.51 -18.95 13.80
N THR A 13 -2.39 -20.28 13.79
CA THR A 13 -1.16 -20.95 14.22
C THR A 13 0.02 -20.50 13.32
N ARG A 14 1.25 -20.59 13.81
CA ARG A 14 2.46 -20.24 13.02
C ARG A 14 2.49 -20.94 11.65
N GLN A 15 2.07 -22.20 11.59
CA GLN A 15 1.97 -22.94 10.33
C GLN A 15 0.83 -22.41 9.43
N GLY A 16 -0.32 -22.05 10.01
CA GLY A 16 -1.42 -21.43 9.28
C GLY A 16 -1.06 -20.05 8.71
N SER A 17 -0.29 -19.24 9.44
CA SER A 17 0.23 -17.95 8.97
C SER A 17 1.15 -18.12 7.76
N LEU A 18 2.16 -19.00 7.86
CA LEU A 18 3.06 -19.30 6.73
C LEU A 18 2.29 -19.79 5.49
N ARG A 19 1.28 -20.64 5.71
CA ARG A 19 0.44 -21.16 4.63
C ARG A 19 -0.38 -20.05 3.96
N ARG A 20 -0.97 -19.15 4.75
CA ARG A 20 -1.70 -17.99 4.24
C ARG A 20 -0.80 -17.11 3.38
N THR A 21 0.43 -16.84 3.83
CA THR A 21 1.43 -16.08 3.07
C THR A 21 1.72 -16.73 1.71
N SER A 22 1.99 -18.04 1.67
CA SER A 22 2.27 -18.73 0.39
C SER A 22 1.09 -18.70 -0.59
N LEU A 23 -0.16 -18.70 -0.10
CA LEU A 23 -1.34 -18.56 -0.95
C LEU A 23 -1.47 -17.14 -1.53
N LEU A 24 -1.09 -16.13 -0.76
CA LEU A 24 -1.04 -14.74 -1.23
C LEU A 24 0.10 -14.53 -2.23
N ASP A 25 1.26 -15.18 -2.03
CA ASP A 25 2.38 -15.14 -2.98
C ASP A 25 1.95 -15.70 -4.35
N ALA A 26 1.28 -16.85 -4.35
CA ALA A 26 0.74 -17.44 -5.57
C ALA A 26 -0.32 -16.53 -6.24
N ALA A 27 -1.14 -15.86 -5.44
CA ALA A 27 -2.15 -14.94 -5.96
C ALA A 27 -1.51 -13.70 -6.62
N GLU A 28 -0.50 -13.09 -5.98
CA GLU A 28 0.28 -11.98 -6.55
C GLU A 28 0.95 -12.39 -7.86
N THR A 29 1.62 -13.55 -7.89
CA THR A 29 2.26 -14.08 -9.11
C THR A 29 1.25 -14.22 -10.25
N VAL A 30 0.08 -14.80 -9.98
CA VAL A 30 -0.96 -14.97 -11.01
C VAL A 30 -1.53 -13.63 -11.48
N LEU A 31 -1.78 -12.68 -10.56
CA LEU A 31 -2.28 -11.35 -10.90
C LEU A 31 -1.28 -10.57 -11.77
N ILE A 32 0.01 -10.60 -11.43
CA ILE A 32 1.07 -9.94 -12.19
C ILE A 32 1.24 -10.58 -13.58
N ALA A 33 1.20 -11.92 -13.65
CA ALA A 33 1.47 -12.65 -14.89
C ALA A 33 0.29 -12.69 -15.86
N LYS A 34 -0.95 -12.74 -15.35
CA LYS A 34 -2.16 -13.00 -16.15
C LYS A 34 -3.20 -11.88 -16.08
N GLY A 35 -3.01 -10.88 -15.21
CA GLY A 35 -4.00 -9.84 -14.95
C GLY A 35 -5.18 -10.34 -14.12
N ASN A 36 -6.05 -9.42 -13.69
CA ASN A 36 -7.19 -9.74 -12.84
C ASN A 36 -8.20 -10.68 -13.53
N ALA A 37 -8.48 -10.46 -14.82
CA ALA A 37 -9.51 -11.23 -15.55
C ALA A 37 -9.24 -12.75 -15.53
N ASP A 38 -7.98 -13.16 -15.59
CA ASP A 38 -7.57 -14.56 -15.66
C ASP A 38 -7.11 -15.16 -14.31
N ALA A 39 -7.09 -14.33 -13.24
CA ALA A 39 -6.74 -14.75 -11.88
C ALA A 39 -7.89 -15.48 -11.17
N SER A 40 -8.25 -16.67 -11.65
CA SER A 40 -9.26 -17.54 -11.02
C SER A 40 -8.72 -18.26 -9.78
N LEU A 41 -9.62 -18.65 -8.85
CA LEU A 41 -9.24 -19.49 -7.68
C LEU A 41 -8.56 -20.81 -8.10
N ARG A 42 -8.93 -21.37 -9.27
CA ARG A 42 -8.29 -22.56 -9.82
C ARG A 42 -6.86 -22.27 -10.29
N ALA A 43 -6.65 -21.15 -10.99
CA ALA A 43 -5.31 -20.74 -11.44
C ALA A 43 -4.39 -20.51 -10.24
N ILE A 44 -4.88 -19.81 -9.21
CA ILE A 44 -4.10 -19.50 -8.00
C ILE A 44 -3.83 -20.76 -7.17
N ALA A 45 -4.82 -21.64 -7.00
CA ALA A 45 -4.60 -22.91 -6.33
C ALA A 45 -3.57 -23.78 -7.06
N GLY A 46 -3.58 -23.76 -8.40
CA GLY A 46 -2.57 -24.40 -9.24
C GLY A 46 -1.18 -23.84 -9.01
N GLU A 47 -1.03 -22.51 -9.01
CA GLU A 47 0.23 -21.82 -8.72
C GLU A 47 0.75 -22.16 -7.31
N ALA A 48 -0.12 -22.19 -6.31
CA ALA A 48 0.23 -22.54 -4.94
C ALA A 48 0.47 -24.04 -4.72
N GLY A 49 0.25 -24.90 -5.72
CA GLY A 49 0.37 -26.36 -5.58
C GLY A 49 -0.64 -26.97 -4.60
N VAL A 50 -1.84 -26.38 -4.47
CA VAL A 50 -2.90 -26.83 -3.55
C VAL A 50 -4.21 -27.13 -4.28
N ARG A 51 -5.14 -27.80 -3.58
CA ARG A 51 -6.51 -27.95 -4.06
C ARG A 51 -7.30 -26.66 -3.80
N VAL A 52 -8.26 -26.35 -4.68
CA VAL A 52 -9.14 -25.16 -4.53
C VAL A 52 -9.83 -25.15 -3.16
N GLY A 53 -10.32 -26.28 -2.67
CA GLY A 53 -10.94 -26.35 -1.34
C GLY A 53 -9.98 -25.98 -0.19
N HIS A 54 -8.68 -26.24 -0.33
CA HIS A 54 -7.68 -25.81 0.66
C HIS A 54 -7.44 -24.30 0.57
N LEU A 55 -7.43 -23.71 -0.62
CA LEU A 55 -7.37 -22.24 -0.78
C LEU A 55 -8.63 -21.59 -0.17
N GLN A 56 -9.82 -22.14 -0.46
CA GLN A 56 -11.09 -21.63 0.04
C GLN A 56 -11.26 -21.74 1.55
N HIS A 57 -10.51 -22.62 2.21
CA HIS A 57 -10.45 -22.64 3.68
C HIS A 57 -9.86 -21.35 4.26
N TYR A 58 -8.89 -20.73 3.57
CA TYR A 58 -8.27 -19.47 3.98
C TYR A 58 -8.99 -18.25 3.41
N PHE A 59 -9.48 -18.38 2.16
CA PHE A 59 -10.13 -17.29 1.42
C PHE A 59 -11.42 -17.83 0.78
N PRO A 60 -12.55 -17.76 1.50
CA PRO A 60 -13.80 -18.40 1.08
C PRO A 60 -14.23 -18.02 -0.34
N THR A 61 -14.03 -16.76 -0.70
CA THR A 61 -14.32 -16.23 -2.03
C THR A 61 -13.08 -15.69 -2.73
N ARG A 62 -13.20 -15.51 -4.05
CA ARG A 62 -12.18 -14.80 -4.83
C ARG A 62 -12.03 -13.35 -4.35
N ALA A 63 -13.13 -12.68 -3.99
CA ALA A 63 -13.09 -11.32 -3.48
C ALA A 63 -12.27 -11.24 -2.18
N ASP A 64 -12.46 -12.18 -1.24
CA ASP A 64 -11.67 -12.25 0.01
C ASP A 64 -10.17 -12.40 -0.27
N LEU A 65 -9.82 -13.25 -1.24
CA LEU A 65 -8.42 -13.46 -1.62
C LEU A 65 -7.81 -12.21 -2.25
N ILE A 66 -8.52 -11.59 -3.20
CA ILE A 66 -8.06 -10.38 -3.86
C ILE A 66 -7.89 -9.28 -2.82
N LYS A 67 -8.90 -9.02 -1.98
CA LYS A 67 -8.82 -8.06 -0.87
C LYS A 67 -7.59 -8.28 0.00
N ALA A 68 -7.30 -9.52 0.38
CA ALA A 68 -6.13 -9.84 1.19
C ALA A 68 -4.79 -9.62 0.46
N VAL A 69 -4.74 -9.82 -0.86
CA VAL A 69 -3.57 -9.46 -1.68
C VAL A 69 -3.39 -7.94 -1.73
N LEU A 70 -4.49 -7.21 -1.93
CA LEU A 70 -4.48 -5.76 -1.96
C LEU A 70 -3.98 -5.20 -0.63
N GLU A 71 -4.60 -5.61 0.48
CA GLU A 71 -4.18 -5.23 1.84
C GLU A 71 -2.68 -5.48 2.04
N ARG A 72 -2.19 -6.67 1.67
CA ARG A 72 -0.76 -7.00 1.81
C ARG A 72 0.16 -6.12 0.96
N ALA A 73 -0.19 -5.88 -0.30
CA ALA A 73 0.63 -5.06 -1.19
C ALA A 73 0.70 -3.60 -0.70
N LEU A 74 -0.45 -3.07 -0.28
CA LEU A 74 -0.63 -1.73 0.28
C LEU A 74 0.14 -1.59 1.61
N ASP A 75 -0.03 -2.53 2.55
CA ASP A 75 0.66 -2.52 3.84
C ASP A 75 2.19 -2.53 3.66
N ARG A 76 2.75 -3.29 2.70
CA ARG A 76 4.20 -3.27 2.39
C ARG A 76 4.70 -1.90 1.90
N SER A 77 3.86 -1.12 1.22
CA SER A 77 4.24 0.24 0.80
C SER A 77 4.27 1.19 2.00
N LEU A 78 3.26 1.09 2.87
CA LEU A 78 3.19 1.87 4.10
C LEU A 78 4.33 1.54 5.07
N GLU A 79 4.65 0.26 5.24
CA GLU A 79 5.78 -0.20 6.07
C GLU A 79 7.11 0.42 5.62
N ARG A 80 7.40 0.42 4.31
CA ARG A 80 8.63 1.05 3.78
C ARG A 80 8.69 2.55 4.03
N LEU A 81 7.56 3.25 3.90
CA LEU A 81 7.48 4.67 4.24
C LEU A 81 7.71 4.90 5.74
N ALA A 82 7.10 4.07 6.59
CA ALA A 82 7.28 4.11 8.04
C ALA A 82 8.73 3.86 8.45
N GLU A 83 9.38 2.86 7.89
CA GLU A 83 10.80 2.56 8.12
C GLU A 83 11.70 3.74 7.72
N THR A 84 11.45 4.34 6.56
CA THR A 84 12.28 5.45 6.04
C THR A 84 12.12 6.73 6.85
N THR A 85 10.89 7.05 7.26
CA THR A 85 10.60 8.25 8.04
C THR A 85 10.89 8.09 9.52
N GLY A 86 10.99 6.84 10.00
CA GLY A 86 11.07 6.50 11.42
C GLY A 86 9.74 6.69 12.17
N LEU A 87 8.67 7.09 11.49
CA LEU A 87 7.36 7.30 12.09
C LEU A 87 6.65 5.96 12.27
N GLN A 88 5.88 5.83 13.34
CA GLN A 88 5.11 4.62 13.63
C GLN A 88 3.63 4.98 13.75
N MET A 89 2.76 4.07 13.35
CA MET A 89 1.33 4.22 13.64
C MET A 89 1.05 3.67 15.04
N ASP A 90 0.22 4.37 15.81
CA ASP A 90 -0.24 3.84 17.09
C ASP A 90 -1.03 2.54 16.86
N SER A 91 -0.68 1.52 17.66
CA SER A 91 -1.26 0.18 17.51
C SER A 91 -2.75 0.09 17.87
N ALA A 92 -3.25 1.01 18.70
CA ALA A 92 -4.64 1.11 19.13
C ALA A 92 -5.45 2.07 18.25
N ASP A 93 -4.84 3.15 17.75
CA ASP A 93 -5.44 4.08 16.80
C ASP A 93 -4.52 4.34 15.59
N PRO A 94 -4.72 3.62 14.47
CA PRO A 94 -3.97 3.82 13.24
C PRO A 94 -4.09 5.23 12.62
N SER A 95 -4.96 6.11 13.13
CA SER A 95 -4.98 7.52 12.70
C SER A 95 -3.97 8.40 13.44
N VAL A 96 -3.40 7.90 14.53
CA VAL A 96 -2.35 8.57 15.30
C VAL A 96 -0.99 8.10 14.82
N ILE A 97 -0.14 9.06 14.44
CA ILE A 97 1.24 8.79 14.04
C ILE A 97 2.16 9.23 15.17
N GLU A 98 2.88 8.27 15.74
CA GLU A 98 3.93 8.49 16.72
C GLU A 98 5.18 9.04 16.03
N VAL A 99 5.62 10.18 16.52
CA VAL A 99 6.85 10.84 16.10
C VAL A 99 7.91 10.56 17.17
N PRO A 100 8.91 9.70 16.91
CA PRO A 100 9.92 9.38 17.92
C PRO A 100 10.76 10.60 18.29
N GLU A 101 11.28 10.61 19.52
CA GLU A 101 12.33 11.54 19.95
C GLU A 101 13.63 11.23 19.19
N GLY A 102 13.82 11.87 18.03
CA GLY A 102 14.96 11.61 17.14
C GLY A 102 15.06 12.65 16.02
N GLY A 103 16.09 12.50 15.18
CA GLY A 103 16.26 13.31 13.98
C GLY A 103 15.20 12.99 12.92
N ARG A 104 14.76 14.00 12.17
CA ARG A 104 13.87 13.85 11.02
C ARG A 104 14.67 13.28 9.83
N ALA A 105 14.09 12.31 9.11
CA ALA A 105 14.66 11.82 7.85
C ALA A 105 14.77 12.96 6.80
N ASP A 106 15.73 12.88 5.88
CA ASP A 106 15.82 13.85 4.78
C ASP A 106 14.64 13.64 3.81
N PRO A 107 13.83 14.68 3.51
CA PRO A 107 12.82 14.60 2.46
C PRO A 107 13.31 14.01 1.13
N ALA A 108 14.57 14.23 0.76
CA ALA A 108 15.15 13.66 -0.45
C ALA A 108 15.31 12.13 -0.37
N GLU A 109 15.63 11.60 0.80
CA GLU A 109 15.72 10.16 1.05
C GLU A 109 14.32 9.52 0.99
N VAL A 110 13.34 10.15 1.64
CA VAL A 110 11.93 9.69 1.60
C VAL A 110 11.43 9.63 0.15
N VAL A 111 11.66 10.68 -0.63
CA VAL A 111 11.29 10.71 -2.07
C VAL A 111 12.01 9.63 -2.85
N ALA A 112 13.31 9.41 -2.63
CA ALA A 112 14.07 8.39 -3.33
C ALA A 112 13.50 7.00 -3.07
N VAL A 113 13.14 6.65 -1.83
CA VAL A 113 12.54 5.35 -1.49
C VAL A 113 11.18 5.17 -2.15
N VAL A 114 10.31 6.17 -2.05
CA VAL A 114 8.96 6.12 -2.63
C VAL A 114 9.02 5.99 -4.17
N LEU A 115 9.92 6.73 -4.83
CA LEU A 115 10.08 6.65 -6.27
C LEU A 115 10.77 5.36 -6.74
N ALA A 116 11.64 4.78 -5.91
CA ALA A 116 12.32 3.50 -6.19
C ALA A 116 11.36 2.31 -6.12
N GLU A 117 10.38 2.34 -5.21
CA GLU A 117 9.30 1.35 -5.16
C GLU A 117 8.61 1.20 -6.53
N GLN A 118 8.38 2.32 -7.19
CA GLN A 118 7.64 2.37 -8.46
C GLN A 118 8.50 2.03 -9.68
N GLU A 119 9.78 1.72 -9.51
CA GLU A 119 10.65 1.28 -10.60
C GLU A 119 10.37 -0.17 -11.01
N ASP A 120 9.74 -0.98 -10.15
CA ASP A 120 9.33 -2.33 -10.49
C ASP A 120 8.06 -2.30 -11.36
N PRO A 121 8.15 -2.65 -12.67
CA PRO A 121 6.99 -2.65 -13.55
C PRO A 121 5.92 -3.68 -13.14
N GLN A 122 6.32 -4.75 -12.43
CA GLN A 122 5.38 -5.76 -11.94
C GLN A 122 4.51 -5.18 -10.82
N LEU A 123 5.10 -4.40 -9.93
CA LEU A 123 4.39 -3.73 -8.86
C LEU A 123 3.42 -2.69 -9.41
N VAL A 124 3.85 -1.86 -10.37
CA VAL A 124 2.94 -0.86 -10.98
C VAL A 124 1.77 -1.53 -11.71
N ARG A 125 2.01 -2.66 -12.41
CA ARG A 125 0.92 -3.44 -13.03
C ARG A 125 -0.06 -3.98 -11.99
N LEU A 126 0.42 -4.46 -10.85
CA LEU A 126 -0.44 -4.89 -9.76
C LEU A 126 -1.32 -3.72 -9.30
N TYR A 127 -0.76 -2.54 -9.03
CA TYR A 127 -1.50 -1.33 -8.64
C TYR A 127 -2.55 -0.89 -9.68
N VAL A 128 -2.25 -1.01 -10.98
CA VAL A 128 -3.25 -0.73 -12.04
C VAL A 128 -4.45 -1.68 -11.94
N GLU A 129 -4.23 -2.98 -11.71
CA GLU A 129 -5.32 -3.94 -11.50
C GLU A 129 -6.09 -3.64 -10.21
N VAL A 130 -5.41 -3.20 -9.14
CA VAL A 130 -6.04 -2.76 -7.88
C VAL A 130 -7.02 -1.62 -8.13
N TRP A 131 -6.59 -0.56 -8.82
CA TRP A 131 -7.45 0.59 -9.10
C TRP A 131 -8.59 0.23 -10.06
N ALA A 132 -8.32 -0.61 -11.06
CA ALA A 132 -9.36 -1.08 -11.99
C ALA A 132 -10.45 -1.89 -11.29
N LEU A 133 -10.08 -2.71 -10.30
CA LEU A 133 -11.01 -3.44 -9.43
C LEU A 133 -11.81 -2.49 -8.53
N ALA A 134 -11.12 -1.59 -7.82
CA ALA A 134 -11.74 -0.60 -6.93
C ALA A 134 -12.75 0.30 -7.67
N ALA A 135 -12.51 0.62 -8.94
CA ALA A 135 -13.44 1.41 -9.75
C ALA A 135 -14.79 0.70 -10.04
N ARG A 136 -14.92 -0.60 -9.73
CA ARG A 136 -16.09 -1.42 -10.06
C ARG A 136 -16.70 -2.14 -8.86
N ASP A 137 -16.04 -2.12 -7.71
CA ASP A 137 -16.42 -2.86 -6.51
C ASP A 137 -16.22 -1.98 -5.27
N ASP A 138 -17.32 -1.62 -4.60
CA ASP A 138 -17.31 -0.70 -3.46
C ASP A 138 -16.59 -1.25 -2.23
N GLU A 139 -16.59 -2.58 -2.04
CA GLU A 139 -15.89 -3.20 -0.92
C GLU A 139 -14.37 -3.12 -1.14
N ILE A 140 -13.92 -3.37 -2.37
CA ILE A 140 -12.51 -3.19 -2.73
C ILE A 140 -12.13 -1.70 -2.71
N ALA A 141 -13.02 -0.81 -3.19
CA ALA A 141 -12.79 0.62 -3.15
C ALA A 141 -12.55 1.11 -1.72
N GLU A 142 -13.27 0.58 -0.74
CA GLU A 142 -13.07 0.97 0.66
C GLU A 142 -11.71 0.52 1.22
N VAL A 143 -11.22 -0.65 0.81
CA VAL A 143 -9.87 -1.13 1.18
C VAL A 143 -8.81 -0.18 0.64
N VAL A 144 -8.92 0.22 -0.63
CA VAL A 144 -7.99 1.14 -1.26
C VAL A 144 -8.06 2.54 -0.62
N ARG A 145 -9.28 3.06 -0.37
CA ARG A 145 -9.45 4.33 0.35
C ARG A 145 -8.87 4.29 1.76
N ALA A 146 -9.07 3.18 2.48
CA ALA A 146 -8.54 3.02 3.83
C ALA A 146 -7.01 3.03 3.84
N PHE A 147 -6.36 2.39 2.86
CA PHE A 147 -4.92 2.50 2.69
C PHE A 147 -4.47 3.94 2.44
N TYR A 148 -5.05 4.62 1.44
CA TYR A 148 -4.61 5.98 1.11
C TYR A 148 -4.83 6.96 2.25
N ARG A 149 -5.87 6.79 3.08
CA ARG A 149 -6.04 7.58 4.31
C ARG A 149 -4.84 7.43 5.26
N LYS A 150 -4.37 6.19 5.47
CA LYS A 150 -3.19 5.92 6.32
C LYS A 150 -1.92 6.47 5.69
N TYR A 151 -1.72 6.23 4.40
CA TYR A 151 -0.54 6.68 3.66
C TYR A 151 -0.43 8.22 3.66
N VAL A 152 -1.54 8.92 3.39
CA VAL A 152 -1.61 10.39 3.47
C VAL A 152 -1.36 10.87 4.90
N ALA A 153 -1.97 10.26 5.92
CA ALA A 153 -1.74 10.64 7.32
C ALA A 153 -0.27 10.50 7.72
N HIS A 154 0.40 9.45 7.23
CA HIS A 154 1.83 9.22 7.46
C HIS A 154 2.70 10.31 6.83
N VAL A 155 2.41 10.69 5.59
CA VAL A 155 3.09 11.81 4.91
C VAL A 155 2.77 13.15 5.58
N GLU A 156 1.51 13.39 5.98
CA GLU A 156 1.07 14.58 6.72
C GLU A 156 1.87 14.75 8.01
N ALA A 157 2.02 13.68 8.79
CA ALA A 157 2.84 13.69 10.01
C ALA A 157 4.31 14.01 9.72
N PHE A 158 4.89 13.46 8.65
CA PHE A 158 6.26 13.76 8.24
C PHE A 158 6.46 15.22 7.80
N VAL A 159 5.46 15.81 7.13
CA VAL A 159 5.46 17.24 6.77
C VAL A 159 5.35 18.10 8.04
N GLN A 160 4.38 17.81 8.90
CA GLN A 160 4.15 18.56 10.15
C GLN A 160 5.35 18.50 11.10
N GLN A 161 6.04 17.36 11.19
CA GLN A 161 7.28 17.22 11.98
C GLN A 161 8.37 18.21 11.51
N GLY A 162 8.47 18.43 10.20
CA GLY A 162 9.43 19.37 9.62
C GLY A 162 9.02 20.84 9.66
N ARG A 163 7.73 21.09 9.84
CA ARG A 163 7.09 22.42 9.83
C ARG A 163 6.03 22.51 10.92
N PRO A 164 6.43 22.49 12.22
CA PRO A 164 5.47 22.52 13.33
C PRO A 164 4.57 23.76 13.34
N GLU A 165 4.99 24.83 12.66
CA GLU A 165 4.27 26.10 12.54
C GLU A 165 3.12 26.08 11.52
N TRP A 166 3.07 25.10 10.62
CA TRP A 166 1.99 24.98 9.64
C TRP A 166 0.73 24.38 10.25
N SER A 167 -0.42 24.74 9.69
CA SER A 167 -1.69 24.13 10.07
C SER A 167 -1.77 22.69 9.56
N ALA A 168 -2.46 21.83 10.33
CA ALA A 168 -2.70 20.45 9.93
C ALA A 168 -3.40 20.35 8.56
N GLU A 169 -4.35 21.25 8.26
CA GLU A 169 -5.03 21.32 6.97
C GLU A 169 -4.05 21.57 5.82
N PHE A 170 -3.09 22.48 6.00
CA PHE A 170 -2.08 22.75 4.97
C PHE A 170 -1.14 21.56 4.78
N CYS A 171 -0.64 20.97 5.88
CA CYS A 171 0.19 19.77 5.82
C CYS A 171 -0.52 18.60 5.14
N ARG A 172 -1.82 18.40 5.40
CA ARG A 172 -2.64 17.40 4.72
C ARG A 172 -2.75 17.66 3.23
N ALA A 173 -3.09 18.90 2.83
CA ALA A 173 -3.20 19.24 1.41
C ALA A 173 -1.88 19.01 0.66
N ARG A 174 -0.74 19.30 1.30
CA ARG A 174 0.59 18.98 0.75
C ARG A 174 0.84 17.48 0.63
N ALA A 175 0.49 16.71 1.67
CA ALA A 175 0.61 15.25 1.66
C ALA A 175 -0.25 14.61 0.57
N GLU A 176 -1.51 15.05 0.42
CA GLU A 176 -2.40 14.59 -0.66
C GLU A 176 -1.83 14.93 -2.04
N THR A 177 -1.29 16.14 -2.22
CA THR A 177 -0.65 16.57 -3.47
C THR A 177 0.60 15.73 -3.77
N PHE A 178 1.42 15.45 -2.75
CA PHE A 178 2.59 14.58 -2.85
C PHE A 178 2.20 13.18 -3.31
N VAL A 179 1.21 12.56 -2.65
CA VAL A 179 0.73 11.21 -2.99
C VAL A 179 0.16 11.20 -4.42
N ALA A 180 -0.66 12.19 -4.79
CA ALA A 180 -1.20 12.29 -6.14
C ALA A 180 -0.12 12.42 -7.22
N LEU A 181 0.93 13.22 -6.96
CA LEU A 181 2.08 13.38 -7.85
C LEU A 181 2.84 12.06 -8.02
N VAL A 182 3.12 11.38 -6.91
CA VAL A 182 3.84 10.10 -6.87
C VAL A 182 3.06 9.01 -7.61
N GLU A 183 1.76 8.90 -7.40
CA GLU A 183 0.93 7.88 -8.07
C GLU A 183 0.79 8.14 -9.57
N GLY A 184 0.60 9.40 -9.97
CA GLY A 184 0.61 9.80 -11.38
C GLY A 184 1.95 9.51 -12.05
N ALA A 185 3.05 9.76 -11.32
CA ALA A 185 4.39 9.46 -11.82
C ALA A 185 4.63 7.96 -12.02
N ALA A 186 4.13 7.10 -11.12
CA ALA A 186 4.23 5.64 -11.27
C ALA A 186 3.70 5.19 -12.64
N LEU A 187 2.52 5.68 -13.01
CA LEU A 187 1.86 5.32 -14.27
C LEU A 187 2.60 5.89 -15.50
N MET A 188 3.07 7.13 -15.40
CA MET A 188 3.80 7.81 -16.48
C MET A 188 5.22 7.28 -16.69
N ARG A 189 5.84 6.64 -15.68
CA ARG A 189 7.21 6.11 -15.72
C ARG A 189 7.28 4.61 -16.04
N SER A 190 6.17 3.90 -15.92
CA SER A 190 6.13 2.42 -15.99
C SER A 190 6.09 1.81 -17.40
N GLY A 191 6.01 2.62 -18.47
CA GLY A 191 5.76 2.12 -19.82
C GLY A 191 4.27 1.84 -20.12
N ILE A 192 3.38 2.03 -19.14
CA ILE A 192 1.94 1.79 -19.29
C ILE A 192 1.27 3.01 -19.96
N ALA A 193 1.39 4.19 -19.36
CA ALA A 193 0.83 5.44 -19.92
C ALA A 193 1.89 6.36 -20.52
N GLY A 194 3.15 6.21 -20.10
CA GLY A 194 4.27 7.03 -20.58
C GLY A 194 5.59 6.28 -20.52
N SER A 195 6.66 6.92 -20.98
CA SER A 195 8.01 6.40 -20.96
C SER A 195 8.92 7.21 -20.03
N ARG A 196 9.93 6.54 -19.50
CA ARG A 196 10.87 7.13 -18.56
C ARG A 196 11.79 8.15 -19.26
N SER A 197 12.04 9.28 -18.60
CA SER A 197 12.97 10.32 -19.06
C SER A 197 13.77 10.83 -17.88
N GLY A 198 15.11 10.89 -18.00
CA GLY A 198 15.98 11.37 -16.92
C GLY A 198 15.68 12.81 -16.50
N ALA A 199 15.29 13.66 -17.44
CA ALA A 199 14.88 15.04 -17.15
C ALA A 199 13.56 15.07 -16.35
N MET A 200 12.59 14.23 -16.71
CA MET A 200 11.33 14.11 -15.98
C MET A 200 11.55 13.57 -14.57
N ASP A 201 12.35 12.51 -14.41
CA ASP A 201 12.66 11.92 -13.10
C ASP A 201 13.34 12.94 -12.18
N THR A 202 14.28 13.73 -12.72
CA THR A 202 14.96 14.79 -11.96
C THR A 202 13.96 15.85 -11.49
N GLN A 203 13.11 16.34 -12.39
CA GLN A 203 12.12 17.37 -12.06
C GLN A 203 11.07 16.86 -11.07
N LEU A 204 10.61 15.62 -11.26
CA LEU A 204 9.67 14.94 -10.36
C LEU A 204 10.24 14.86 -8.95
N ALA A 205 11.48 14.38 -8.80
CA ALA A 205 12.12 14.25 -7.49
C ALA A 205 12.24 15.62 -6.81
N GLN A 206 12.64 16.67 -7.55
CA GLN A 206 12.73 18.03 -7.01
C GLN A 206 11.37 18.55 -6.52
N GLN A 207 10.31 18.39 -7.31
CA GLN A 207 8.96 18.83 -6.95
C GLN A 207 8.42 18.03 -5.74
N ALA A 208 8.64 16.71 -5.72
CA ALA A 208 8.24 15.87 -4.60
C ALA A 208 8.97 16.26 -3.30
N VAL A 209 10.27 16.60 -3.37
CA VAL A 209 11.02 17.09 -2.21
C VAL A 209 10.51 18.44 -1.73
N GLN A 210 10.17 19.36 -2.65
CA GLN A 210 9.56 20.64 -2.30
C GLN A 210 8.23 20.43 -1.57
N LEU A 211 7.38 19.49 -2.02
CA LEU A 211 6.12 19.15 -1.34
C LEU A 211 6.32 18.70 0.11
N LEU A 212 7.43 18.04 0.43
CA LEU A 212 7.74 17.57 1.78
C LEU A 212 8.53 18.58 2.63
N ARG A 213 9.02 19.68 2.05
CA ARG A 213 9.95 20.62 2.70
C ARG A 213 9.41 22.04 2.76
N ASP A 214 9.02 22.60 1.62
CA ASP A 214 8.49 23.96 1.45
C ASP A 214 6.96 23.91 1.45
#